data_AF-A0A9J6A7N1-F1
#
_entry.id   AF-A0A9J6A7N1-F1
#
_cell.length_a   1.000
_cell.length_b   1.000
_cell.length_c   1.000
_cell.angle_alpha   90.00
_cell.angle_beta   90.00
_cell.angle_gamma   90.00
#
_symmetry.space_group_name_H-M   'P 1'
#
loop_
_entity.id
_entity.type
_entity.pdbx_description
1 polymer ?
#
loop_
_entity_poly.entity_id
_entity_poly.type
_entity_poly.pdbx_seq_one_letter_code
_entity_poly.pdbx_strand_id
1 'polypeptide(L)'
;MDESDLVLNAVVRCKHEILLNLQTGWSKLNSGRRFWSCPCYGSKNCNFFRWRNKEEVDPRSSFILPRLVNKINELEQELCIRQVHIDNLRNSNLLLEMRLNRRLKWCRLNRKILLCILICVVAMFISNQ
;
A
#
# COMPACT_ATOMS: atom_id res chain seq x y z
N MET A 1 33.27 36.06 -8.05
CA MET A 1 32.41 35.08 -7.36
C MET A 1 31.00 35.58 -7.54
N ASP A 2 30.21 34.85 -8.33
CA ASP A 2 28.88 35.27 -8.70
C ASP A 2 27.94 35.17 -7.50
N GLU A 3 27.14 36.21 -7.29
CA GLU A 3 26.15 36.34 -6.22
C GLU A 3 25.14 35.16 -6.17
N SER A 4 25.02 34.42 -7.29
CA SER A 4 24.24 33.18 -7.42
C SER A 4 24.75 32.03 -6.54
N ASP A 5 26.06 31.90 -6.33
CA ASP A 5 26.65 30.83 -5.52
C ASP A 5 26.41 31.02 -4.01
N LEU A 6 26.21 32.27 -3.58
CA LEU A 6 25.89 32.60 -2.18
C LEU A 6 24.44 32.24 -1.82
N VAL A 7 23.51 32.30 -2.78
CA VAL A 7 22.09 31.96 -2.57
C VAL A 7 21.87 30.45 -2.54
N LEU A 8 22.65 29.68 -3.30
CA LEU A 8 22.59 28.21 -3.32
C LEU A 8 23.05 27.56 -2.00
N ASN A 9 23.96 28.21 -1.27
CA ASN A 9 24.58 27.69 -0.05
C ASN A 9 24.06 28.35 1.24
N ALA A 10 22.86 28.93 1.22
CA ALA A 10 22.28 29.56 2.40
C ALA A 10 22.17 28.56 3.57
N VAL A 11 23.01 28.74 4.58
CA VAL A 11 22.96 27.99 5.85
C VAL A 11 21.76 28.50 6.64
N VAL A 12 20.67 27.75 6.63
CA VAL A 12 19.44 28.11 7.36
C VAL A 12 19.33 27.24 8.61
N ARG A 13 19.19 27.87 9.78
CA ARG A 13 18.97 27.19 11.07
C ARG A 13 17.65 27.62 11.69
N CYS A 14 17.03 26.72 12.46
CA CYS A 14 15.89 27.08 13.31
C CYS A 14 16.36 27.49 14.72
N LYS A 15 15.43 27.90 15.60
CA LYS A 15 15.70 28.25 17.02
C LYS A 15 16.36 27.14 17.87
N HIS A 16 16.42 25.92 17.36
CA HIS A 16 17.07 24.78 18.00
C HIS A 16 18.50 24.55 17.47
N GLU A 17 19.04 25.49 16.69
CA GLU A 17 20.36 25.41 16.03
C GLU A 17 20.53 24.27 15.02
N ILE A 18 19.45 23.55 14.71
CA ILE A 18 19.43 22.50 13.68
C ILE A 18 19.59 23.13 12.30
N LEU A 19 20.57 22.63 11.54
CA LEU A 19 20.74 22.94 10.12
C LEU A 19 19.57 22.37 9.32
N LEU A 20 18.87 23.23 8.59
CA LEU A 20 17.69 22.87 7.83
C LEU A 20 18.05 22.51 6.40
N ASN A 21 17.52 21.38 5.94
CA ASN A 21 17.64 20.95 4.55
C ASN A 21 16.61 21.69 3.68
N LEU A 22 17.00 21.97 2.43
CA LEU A 22 16.09 22.52 1.43
C LEU A 22 15.13 21.42 0.97
N GLN A 23 13.84 21.65 1.14
CA GLN A 23 12.76 20.73 0.78
C GLN A 23 12.00 21.24 -0.45
N THR A 24 11.25 20.36 -1.11
CA THR A 24 10.36 20.69 -2.23
C THR A 24 8.91 20.49 -1.81
N GLY A 25 8.05 21.45 -2.12
CA GLY A 25 6.61 21.30 -2.04
C GLY A 25 6.12 20.35 -3.12
N TRP A 26 5.43 19.29 -2.71
CA TRP A 26 4.84 18.30 -3.63
C TRP A 26 3.31 18.43 -3.73
N SER A 27 2.72 19.35 -2.97
CA SER A 27 1.29 19.61 -3.07
C SER A 27 0.95 20.28 -4.41
N LYS A 28 -0.27 20.09 -4.89
CA LYS A 28 -0.77 20.72 -6.12
C LYS A 28 -0.57 22.24 -6.14
N LEU A 29 -0.73 22.91 -5.00
CA LEU A 29 -0.62 24.36 -4.85
C LEU A 29 0.83 24.86 -4.69
N ASN A 30 1.75 24.00 -4.24
CA ASN A 30 3.13 24.38 -3.94
C ASN A 30 4.15 23.54 -4.73
N SER A 31 3.73 22.96 -5.85
CA SER A 31 4.53 22.01 -6.62
C SER A 31 5.84 22.65 -7.09
N GLY A 32 6.96 22.03 -6.75
CA GLY A 32 8.30 22.49 -7.13
C GLY A 32 8.83 23.66 -6.30
N ARG A 33 8.01 24.32 -5.48
CA ARG A 33 8.47 25.42 -4.61
C ARG A 33 9.41 24.89 -3.53
N ARG A 34 10.54 25.54 -3.34
CA ARG A 34 11.54 25.11 -2.36
C ARG A 34 11.39 25.87 -1.05
N PHE A 35 11.53 25.18 0.08
CA PHE A 35 11.38 25.77 1.41
C PHE A 35 12.31 25.10 2.43
N TRP A 36 12.53 25.79 3.55
CA TRP A 36 13.11 25.22 4.76
C TRP A 36 12.04 25.12 5.83
N SER A 37 11.96 23.99 6.52
CA SER A 37 11.11 23.82 7.70
C SER A 37 11.87 23.08 8.80
N CYS A 38 11.54 23.36 10.06
CA CYS A 38 12.10 22.60 11.18
C CYS A 38 11.60 21.14 11.13
N PRO A 39 12.45 20.12 11.37
CA PRO A 39 11.97 18.74 11.53
C PRO A 39 10.98 18.57 12.67
N CYS A 40 11.02 19.46 13.66
CA CYS A 40 10.09 19.51 14.78
C CYS A 40 8.92 20.50 14.52
N TYR A 41 8.60 20.86 13.29
CA TYR A 41 7.54 21.84 12.98
C TYR A 41 6.21 21.49 13.68
N GLY A 42 5.63 22.45 14.40
CA GLY A 42 4.40 22.29 15.19
C GLY A 42 4.57 21.53 16.51
N SER A 43 5.71 20.88 16.73
CA SER A 43 6.10 20.27 18.01
C SER A 43 7.12 21.15 18.75
N LYS A 44 7.21 21.03 20.08
CA LYS A 44 8.19 21.77 20.91
C LYS A 44 8.18 23.31 20.65
N ASN A 45 7.01 23.84 20.30
CA ASN A 45 6.78 25.26 19.97
C ASN A 45 7.67 25.80 18.83
N CYS A 46 8.12 24.97 17.89
CA CYS A 46 8.89 25.45 16.74
C CYS A 46 8.02 25.54 15.49
N ASN A 47 7.86 26.77 15.00
CA ASN A 47 7.09 27.06 13.80
C ASN A 47 7.99 27.63 12.69
N PHE A 48 9.28 27.28 12.69
CA PHE A 48 10.19 27.79 11.68
C PHE A 48 9.82 27.21 10.31
N PHE A 49 9.42 28.10 9.41
CA PHE A 49 9.17 27.84 8.01
C PHE A 49 9.59 29.05 7.18
N ARG A 50 10.30 28.83 6.08
CA ARG A 50 10.71 29.90 5.17
C ARG A 50 10.75 29.38 3.73
N TRP A 51 10.10 30.08 2.81
CA TRP A 51 10.30 29.85 1.38
C TRP A 51 11.74 30.24 0.98
N ARG A 52 12.38 29.44 0.12
CA ARG A 52 13.56 29.92 -0.62
C ARG A 52 13.09 31.09 -1.48
N ASN A 53 13.90 32.16 -1.55
CA ASN A 53 13.58 33.40 -2.30
C ASN A 53 12.97 33.06 -3.68
N LYS A 54 12.16 33.99 -4.23
CA LYS A 54 11.43 33.94 -5.52
C LYS A 54 12.29 33.57 -6.76
N GLU A 55 13.09 32.54 -6.72
CA GLU A 55 13.43 31.79 -7.93
C GLU A 55 12.11 31.20 -8.41
N GLU A 56 11.68 31.64 -9.58
CA GLU A 56 10.56 31.02 -10.27
C GLU A 56 10.84 29.52 -10.30
N VAL A 57 9.87 28.73 -9.85
CA VAL A 57 9.90 27.29 -10.09
C VAL A 57 10.10 27.14 -11.59
N ASP A 58 11.14 26.42 -12.00
CA ASP A 58 11.42 26.16 -13.40
C ASP A 58 10.08 25.88 -14.14
N PRO A 59 9.74 26.64 -15.20
CA PRO A 59 8.43 26.54 -15.83
C PRO A 59 8.10 25.12 -16.25
N ARG A 60 9.11 24.34 -16.67
CA ARG A 60 8.96 22.92 -16.96
C ARG A 60 8.58 22.11 -15.73
N SER A 61 9.23 22.33 -14.59
CA SER A 61 8.91 21.68 -13.31
C SER A 61 7.47 21.96 -12.86
N SER A 62 6.98 23.19 -13.05
CA SER A 62 5.59 23.55 -12.75
C SER A 62 4.56 22.75 -13.57
N PHE A 63 4.94 22.30 -14.77
CA PHE A 63 4.10 21.51 -15.66
C PHE A 63 4.27 19.99 -15.44
N ILE A 64 5.51 19.52 -15.25
CA ILE A 64 5.83 18.10 -15.14
C ILE A 64 5.44 17.53 -13.78
N LEU A 65 5.71 18.25 -12.69
CA LEU A 65 5.50 17.73 -11.34
C LEU A 65 4.02 17.40 -11.04
N PRO A 66 3.03 18.25 -11.37
CA PRO A 66 1.62 17.89 -11.16
C PRO A 66 1.19 16.67 -11.96
N ARG A 67 1.72 16.48 -13.19
CA ARG A 67 1.40 15.31 -14.02
C ARG A 67 1.97 14.03 -13.42
N LEU A 68 3.20 14.08 -12.91
CA LEU A 68 3.82 12.94 -12.22
C LEU A 68 3.07 12.59 -10.94
N VAL A 69 2.69 13.59 -10.12
CA VAL A 69 1.89 13.37 -8.90
C VAL A 69 0.54 12.76 -9.23
N ASN A 70 -0.17 13.28 -10.25
CA ASN A 70 -1.43 12.68 -10.69
C ASN A 70 -1.22 11.24 -11.16
N LYS A 71 -0.14 10.97 -11.90
CA LYS A 71 0.14 9.61 -12.37
C LYS A 71 0.44 8.64 -11.23
N ILE A 72 1.16 9.08 -10.21
CA ILE A 72 1.40 8.28 -8.99
C ILE A 72 0.07 7.96 -8.33
N ASN A 73 -0.80 8.96 -8.12
CA ASN A 73 -2.11 8.75 -7.50
C ASN A 73 -2.99 7.78 -8.31
N GLU A 74 -3.01 7.91 -9.64
CA GLU A 74 -3.72 6.97 -10.53
C GLU A 74 -3.19 5.53 -10.36
N LEU A 75 -1.86 5.37 -10.37
CA LEU A 75 -1.22 4.05 -10.24
C LEU A 75 -1.49 3.45 -8.85
N GLU A 76 -1.46 4.24 -7.79
CA GLU A 76 -1.79 3.79 -6.43
C GLU A 76 -3.25 3.33 -6.33
N GLN A 77 -4.18 4.04 -6.97
CA GLN A 77 -5.59 3.63 -7.05
C GLN A 77 -5.76 2.31 -7.82
N GLU A 78 -5.10 2.17 -8.98
CA GLU A 78 -5.12 0.93 -9.75
C GLU A 78 -4.56 -0.25 -8.94
N LEU A 79 -3.47 -0.05 -8.20
CA LEU A 79 -2.89 -1.07 -7.34
C LEU A 79 -3.85 -1.47 -6.22
N CYS A 80 -4.53 -0.51 -5.59
CA CYS A 80 -5.55 -0.77 -4.59
C CYS A 80 -6.69 -1.65 -5.15
N ILE A 81 -7.21 -1.31 -6.33
CA ILE A 81 -8.27 -2.07 -6.99
C ILE A 81 -7.81 -3.49 -7.33
N ARG A 82 -6.60 -3.63 -7.92
CA ARG A 82 -6.03 -4.95 -8.24
C ARG A 82 -5.85 -5.80 -6.99
N GLN A 83 -5.38 -5.21 -5.90
CA GLN A 83 -5.19 -5.92 -4.63
C GLN A 83 -6.52 -6.46 -4.10
N VAL A 84 -7.57 -5.65 -4.08
CA VAL A 84 -8.93 -6.09 -3.69
C VAL A 84 -9.43 -7.22 -4.58
N HIS A 85 -9.19 -7.16 -5.89
CA HIS A 85 -9.57 -8.21 -6.81
C HIS A 85 -8.84 -9.54 -6.52
N ILE A 86 -7.54 -9.49 -6.28
CA ILE A 86 -6.74 -10.66 -5.91
C ILE A 86 -7.25 -11.29 -4.62
N ASP A 87 -7.55 -10.47 -3.61
CA ASP A 87 -8.05 -10.95 -2.32
C ASP A 87 -9.42 -11.62 -2.46
N ASN A 88 -10.31 -11.07 -3.30
CA ASN A 88 -11.59 -11.68 -3.62
C ASN A 88 -11.46 -13.04 -4.33
N LEU A 89 -10.55 -13.15 -5.30
CA LEU A 89 -10.25 -14.41 -5.97
C LEU A 89 -9.68 -15.44 -4.99
N ARG A 90 -8.75 -15.02 -4.13
CA ARG A 90 -8.15 -15.87 -3.11
C ARG A 90 -9.20 -16.40 -2.14
N ASN A 91 -10.09 -15.55 -1.65
CA ASN A 91 -11.18 -15.92 -0.75
C ASN A 91 -12.16 -16.89 -1.45
N SER A 92 -12.49 -16.64 -2.71
CA SER A 92 -13.36 -17.52 -3.50
C SER A 92 -12.74 -18.91 -3.68
N ASN A 93 -11.46 -18.97 -4.05
CA ASN A 93 -10.73 -20.24 -4.17
C ASN A 93 -10.66 -20.99 -2.83
N LEU A 94 -10.39 -20.29 -1.73
CA LEU A 94 -10.39 -20.89 -0.39
C LEU A 94 -11.75 -21.51 -0.05
N LEU A 95 -12.85 -20.81 -0.35
CA LEU A 95 -14.20 -21.34 -0.14
C LEU A 95 -14.49 -22.58 -0.98
N LEU A 96 -14.03 -22.60 -2.23
CA LEU A 96 -14.16 -23.76 -3.11
C LEU A 96 -13.38 -24.96 -2.57
N GLU A 97 -12.14 -24.77 -2.14
CA GLU A 97 -11.32 -25.81 -1.51
C GLU A 97 -11.98 -26.38 -0.25
N MET A 98 -12.52 -25.51 0.61
CA MET A 98 -13.26 -25.93 1.80
C MET A 98 -14.50 -26.76 1.43
N ARG A 99 -15.25 -26.36 0.41
CA ARG A 99 -16.44 -27.10 -0.08
C ARG A 99 -16.06 -28.45 -0.66
N LEU A 100 -15.00 -28.53 -1.48
CA LEU A 100 -14.49 -29.77 -2.05
C LEU A 100 -14.03 -30.73 -0.97
N ASN A 101 -13.25 -30.26 0.01
CA ASN A 101 -12.78 -31.09 1.12
C ASN A 101 -13.96 -31.63 1.96
N ARG A 102 -14.98 -30.80 2.21
CA ARG A 102 -16.21 -31.25 2.89
C ARG A 102 -16.92 -32.35 2.09
N ARG A 103 -17.09 -32.17 0.78
CA ARG A 103 -17.68 -33.19 -0.10
C ARG A 103 -16.87 -34.48 -0.12
N LEU A 104 -15.54 -34.40 -0.23
CA LEU A 104 -14.66 -35.56 -0.20
C LEU A 104 -14.75 -36.34 1.10
N LYS A 105 -14.78 -35.65 2.26
CA LYS A 105 -15.01 -36.27 3.56
C LYS A 105 -16.34 -37.01 3.61
N TRP A 106 -17.40 -36.40 3.08
CA TRP A 106 -18.72 -37.00 3.03
C TRP A 106 -18.76 -38.24 2.13
N CYS A 107 -18.17 -38.18 0.93
CA CYS A 107 -18.04 -39.35 0.05
C CYS A 107 -17.23 -40.49 0.70
N ARG A 108 -16.15 -40.17 1.41
CA ARG A 108 -15.36 -41.17 2.16
C ARG A 108 -16.18 -41.82 3.27
N LEU A 109 -16.97 -41.04 4.02
CA LEU A 109 -17.85 -41.55 5.06
C LEU A 109 -18.94 -42.46 4.46
N ASN A 110 -19.63 -41.99 3.41
CA ASN A 110 -20.68 -42.76 2.75
C ASN A 110 -20.14 -44.08 2.18
N ARG A 111 -18.95 -44.08 1.57
CA ARG A 111 -18.30 -45.30 1.10
C ARG A 111 -18.04 -46.28 2.24
N LYS A 112 -17.56 -45.82 3.39
CA LYS A 112 -17.37 -46.66 4.59
C LYS A 112 -18.69 -47.25 5.09
N ILE A 113 -19.75 -46.44 5.16
CA ILE A 113 -21.08 -46.88 5.59
C ILE A 113 -21.60 -47.98 4.65
N LEU A 114 -21.52 -47.76 3.33
CA LEU A 114 -21.97 -48.73 2.33
C LEU A 114 -21.20 -50.06 2.44
N LEU A 115 -19.88 -50.00 2.63
CA LEU A 115 -19.04 -51.18 2.89
C LEU A 115 -19.50 -51.94 4.14
N CYS A 116 -19.77 -51.24 5.25
CA CYS A 116 -20.27 -51.87 6.47
C CYS A 116 -21.63 -52.56 6.25
N ILE A 117 -22.57 -51.90 5.56
CA ILE A 117 -23.88 -52.47 5.26
C ILE A 117 -23.74 -53.77 4.44
N LEU A 118 -22.90 -53.75 3.40
CA LEU A 118 -22.64 -54.94 2.58
C LEU A 118 -22.06 -56.10 3.42
N ILE A 119 -21.10 -55.81 4.30
CA ILE A 119 -20.52 -56.81 5.21
C ILE A 119 -21.59 -57.41 6.13
N CYS A 120 -22.45 -56.58 6.73
CA CYS A 120 -23.53 -57.05 7.61
C CYS A 120 -24.53 -57.94 6.87
N VAL A 121 -24.92 -57.57 5.64
CA VAL A 121 -25.84 -58.37 4.82
C VAL A 121 -25.25 -59.74 4.53
N VAL A 122 -23.99 -59.82 4.09
CA VAL A 122 -23.29 -61.10 3.83
C VAL A 122 -23.23 -61.95 5.10
N ALA A 123 -22.90 -61.36 6.26
CA ALA A 123 -22.85 -62.07 7.53
C ALA A 123 -24.22 -62.66 7.92
N MET A 124 -25.32 -61.93 7.72
CA MET A 124 -26.68 -62.45 7.98
C MET A 124 -27.04 -63.65 7.09
N PHE A 125 -26.62 -63.65 5.82
CA PHE A 125 -26.85 -64.79 4.93
C PHE A 125 -26.07 -66.03 5.34
N ILE A 126 -24.82 -65.87 5.77
CA ILE A 126 -23.98 -67.00 6.24
C ILE A 126 -24.57 -67.62 7.51
N SER A 127 -25.05 -66.81 8.45
CA SER A 127 -25.61 -67.30 9.72
C SER A 127 -26.97 -68.01 9.59
N ASN A 128 -27.63 -67.90 8.42
CA ASN A 128 -28.94 -68.50 8.13
C ASN A 128 -28.86 -69.76 7.26
N GLN A 129 -27.66 -70.24 6.91
CA GLN A 129 -27.41 -71.54 6.27
C GLN A 129 -26.95 -72.57 7.30
#